data_AF-A0A559IVP3-F1
#
_entry.id   AF-A0A559IVP3-F1
#
_cell.length_a   1.000
_cell.length_b   1.000
_cell.length_c   1.000
_cell.angle_alpha   90.00
_cell.angle_beta   90.00
_cell.angle_gamma   90.00
#
_symmetry.space_group_name_H-M   'P 1'
#
loop_
_entity.id
_entity.type
_entity.pdbx_description
1 polymer ?
#
loop_
_entity_poly.entity_id
_entity_poly.type
_entity_poly.pdbx_seq_one_letter_code
_entity_poly.pdbx_strand_id
1 'polypeptide(L)'
;MNIQWVDTIKQYEQLYQLPIEKRRDYFRYEMMGPFEDMWSTIQVPLKPATEGGYDVVMACEMMGILALDEDERGLAAVEMIKASQAEQLLQRSLQECVQHMEQAGLRVAREQLKAGMYFGNPEKLEPHNGYSGFGGIPGFIQLYIYPNEYNLKRLPALIAHEFHHNIRFSYFDWSHGDVTLGEYMIIEGLAESFAAAMYGEELIGPWVTSLDEDDLAYSIEVMRTAQDKKGFDAVSGYMFGDEIAKAQGYTPVGMSYGAGYAVGYHIVQSFLKRNNVSITGATLMKASDIIQGSDVFN
;
A
#
# COMPACT_ATOMS: atom_id res chain seq x y z
N MET A 1 -2.16 21.24 -2.51
CA MET A 1 -1.94 20.46 -1.27
C MET A 1 -0.55 20.77 -0.72
N ASN A 2 -0.35 20.84 0.61
CA ASN A 2 1.00 20.90 1.18
C ASN A 2 1.54 19.47 1.36
N ILE A 3 2.68 19.14 0.73
CA ILE A 3 3.32 17.83 0.87
C ILE A 3 4.50 17.98 1.83
N GLN A 4 4.54 17.15 2.87
CA GLN A 4 5.69 17.04 3.76
C GLN A 4 6.36 15.68 3.56
N TRP A 5 7.52 15.70 2.92
CA TRP A 5 8.40 14.53 2.84
C TRP A 5 9.20 14.39 4.15
N VAL A 6 9.14 13.22 4.78
CA VAL A 6 9.99 12.87 5.92
C VAL A 6 11.27 12.27 5.38
N ASP A 7 12.41 12.93 5.64
CA ASP A 7 13.76 12.49 5.25
C ASP A 7 14.20 11.32 6.13
N THR A 8 13.61 10.16 5.87
CA THR A 8 13.87 8.92 6.59
C THR A 8 15.28 8.40 6.31
N ILE A 9 15.87 8.72 5.15
CA ILE A 9 17.24 8.29 4.81
C ILE A 9 18.25 8.92 5.75
N LYS A 10 18.14 10.23 5.99
CA LYS A 10 18.96 10.89 7.02
C LYS A 10 18.68 10.35 8.42
N GLN A 11 17.42 10.00 8.72
CA GLN A 11 17.08 9.40 10.01
C GLN A 11 17.71 8.03 10.19
N TYR A 12 17.75 7.18 9.16
CA TYR A 12 18.43 5.88 9.20
C TYR A 12 19.94 6.04 9.40
N GLU A 13 20.59 7.00 8.72
CA GLU A 13 22.01 7.28 8.95
C GLU A 13 22.32 7.65 10.40
N GLN A 14 21.42 8.41 11.04
CA GLN A 14 21.53 8.75 12.46
C GLN A 14 21.24 7.54 13.35
N LEU A 15 20.17 6.79 13.06
CA LEU A 15 19.76 5.60 13.79
C LEU A 15 20.93 4.61 13.92
N TYR A 16 21.62 4.29 12.82
CA TYR A 16 22.71 3.32 12.82
C TYR A 16 23.99 3.82 13.51
N GLN A 17 24.14 5.14 13.71
CA GLN A 17 25.22 5.70 14.53
C GLN A 17 24.92 5.63 16.04
N LEU A 18 23.66 5.44 16.44
CA LEU A 18 23.29 5.35 17.84
C LEU A 18 23.65 3.98 18.43
N PRO A 19 24.02 3.94 19.72
CA PRO A 19 24.03 2.71 20.49
C PRO A 19 22.67 1.99 20.42
N ILE A 20 22.69 0.65 20.38
CA ILE A 20 21.50 -0.18 20.13
C ILE A 20 20.36 0.11 21.12
N GLU A 21 20.69 0.40 22.38
CA GLU A 21 19.73 0.70 23.44
C GLU A 21 18.96 2.02 23.22
N LYS A 22 19.48 2.93 22.40
CA LYS A 22 18.83 4.21 22.07
C LYS A 22 18.00 4.16 20.79
N ARG A 23 18.21 3.16 19.93
CA ARG A 23 17.59 3.07 18.61
C ARG A 23 16.07 2.92 18.68
N ARG A 24 15.55 2.15 19.64
CA ARG A 24 14.09 1.99 19.80
C ARG A 24 13.39 3.31 20.07
N ASP A 25 13.90 4.12 21.00
CA ASP A 25 13.29 5.41 21.31
C ASP A 25 13.46 6.42 20.18
N TYR A 26 14.62 6.44 19.52
CA TYR A 26 14.80 7.24 18.32
C TYR A 26 13.79 6.86 17.23
N PHE A 27 13.62 5.56 16.96
CA PHE A 27 12.65 5.08 15.98
C PHE A 27 11.21 5.48 16.35
N ARG A 28 10.81 5.31 17.62
CA ARG A 28 9.47 5.68 18.10
C ARG A 28 9.17 7.17 17.94
N TYR A 29 10.06 8.04 18.40
CA TYR A 29 9.75 9.46 18.53
C TYR A 29 10.20 10.29 17.33
N GLU A 30 11.33 9.98 16.72
CA GLU A 30 11.86 10.75 15.59
C GLU A 30 11.36 10.22 14.24
N MET A 31 11.34 8.90 14.05
CA MET A 31 10.97 8.29 12.77
C MET A 31 9.46 8.06 12.64
N MET A 32 8.82 7.55 13.69
CA MET A 32 7.38 7.26 13.72
C MET A 32 6.54 8.42 14.26
N GLY A 33 7.11 9.30 15.09
CA GLY A 33 6.42 10.46 15.67
C GLY A 33 5.72 11.36 14.64
N PRO A 34 6.31 11.67 13.46
CA PRO A 34 5.62 12.46 12.43
C PRO A 34 4.30 11.82 11.94
N PHE A 35 4.13 10.51 12.14
CA PHE A 35 2.99 9.69 11.74
C PHE A 35 2.12 9.26 12.94
N GLU A 36 2.25 9.87 14.13
CA GLU A 36 1.50 9.47 15.34
C GLU A 36 -0.03 9.45 15.14
N ASP A 37 -0.58 10.42 14.42
CA ASP A 37 -2.02 10.45 14.10
C ASP A 37 -2.45 9.26 13.22
N MET A 38 -1.58 8.82 12.29
CA MET A 38 -1.82 7.63 11.48
C MET A 38 -1.82 6.38 12.37
N TRP A 39 -0.78 6.21 13.19
CA TRP A 39 -0.62 5.06 14.07
C TRP A 39 -1.75 4.95 15.10
N SER A 40 -2.14 6.07 15.70
CA SER A 40 -3.24 6.12 16.67
C SER A 40 -4.60 5.81 16.02
N THR A 41 -4.81 6.18 14.75
CA THR A 41 -6.03 5.84 13.99
C THR A 41 -6.21 4.32 13.85
N ILE A 42 -5.10 3.58 13.72
CA ILE A 42 -5.10 2.11 13.66
C ILE A 42 -4.77 1.44 15.00
N GLN A 43 -4.88 2.19 16.11
CA GLN A 43 -4.71 1.72 17.48
C GLN A 43 -3.29 1.17 17.79
N VAL A 44 -2.27 1.66 17.09
CA VAL A 44 -0.86 1.35 17.34
C VAL A 44 -0.25 2.47 18.19
N PRO A 45 0.13 2.22 19.45
CA PRO A 45 0.74 3.25 20.28
C PRO A 45 2.23 3.40 19.95
N LEU A 46 2.77 4.63 19.98
CA LEU A 46 4.22 4.83 19.82
C LEU A 46 5.03 4.16 20.93
N LYS A 47 4.51 4.15 22.16
CA LYS A 47 5.13 3.54 23.33
C LYS A 47 4.16 2.54 23.96
N PRO A 48 4.62 1.37 24.42
CA PRO A 48 3.74 0.41 25.05
C PRO A 48 3.31 0.86 26.44
N ALA A 49 2.09 0.50 26.85
CA ALA A 49 1.54 0.82 28.17
C ALA A 49 2.27 0.06 29.31
N THR A 50 2.80 -1.12 29.01
CA THR A 50 3.57 -1.96 29.92
C THR A 50 4.90 -2.35 29.28
N GLU A 51 5.90 -2.65 30.09
CA GLU A 51 7.18 -3.17 29.59
C GLU A 51 6.95 -4.44 28.76
N GLY A 52 7.54 -4.50 27.56
CA GLY A 52 7.34 -5.59 26.60
C GLY A 52 5.97 -5.64 25.92
N GLY A 53 5.10 -4.64 26.12
CA GLY A 53 3.81 -4.56 25.44
C GLY A 53 3.91 -4.18 23.96
N TYR A 54 2.78 -4.29 23.26
CA TYR A 54 2.65 -3.92 21.85
C TYR A 54 2.88 -2.41 21.64
N ASP A 55 3.66 -2.07 20.61
CA ASP A 55 3.99 -0.71 20.21
C ASP A 55 4.29 -0.60 18.72
N VAL A 56 4.60 0.62 18.26
CA VAL A 56 4.93 0.91 16.87
C VAL A 56 6.16 0.15 16.38
N VAL A 57 7.13 -0.18 17.24
CA VAL A 57 8.32 -0.95 16.82
C VAL A 57 7.88 -2.36 16.44
N MET A 58 7.10 -3.02 17.31
CA MET A 58 6.55 -4.35 17.02
C MET A 58 5.62 -4.33 15.81
N ALA A 59 4.77 -3.31 15.69
CA ALA A 59 3.87 -3.16 14.55
C ALA A 59 4.65 -3.03 13.23
N CYS A 60 5.67 -2.18 13.20
CA CYS A 60 6.55 -2.01 12.04
C CYS A 60 7.26 -3.32 11.66
N GLU A 61 7.81 -4.06 12.64
CA GLU A 61 8.41 -5.37 12.40
C GLU A 61 7.39 -6.37 11.82
N MET A 62 6.14 -6.38 12.31
CA MET A 62 5.06 -7.21 11.77
C MET A 62 4.68 -6.81 10.34
N MET A 63 4.69 -5.52 10.03
CA MET A 63 4.46 -4.97 8.69
C MET A 63 5.65 -5.17 7.74
N GLY A 64 6.73 -5.80 8.21
CA GLY A 64 7.88 -6.13 7.37
C GLY A 64 8.91 -5.02 7.25
N ILE A 65 8.95 -4.05 8.15
CA ILE A 65 10.07 -3.10 8.27
C ILE A 65 11.30 -3.84 8.80
N LEU A 66 12.48 -3.46 8.29
CA LEU A 66 13.79 -3.99 8.66
C LEU A 66 14.06 -3.77 10.15
N ALA A 67 14.63 -4.79 10.80
CA ALA A 67 14.97 -4.73 12.22
C ALA A 67 16.03 -3.63 12.49
N LEU A 68 15.97 -3.04 13.68
CA LEU A 68 16.79 -1.86 14.02
C LEU A 68 18.27 -2.19 14.28
N ASP A 69 18.63 -3.47 14.35
CA ASP A 69 19.99 -4.01 14.54
C ASP A 69 20.63 -4.52 13.23
N GLU A 70 19.97 -4.36 12.09
CA GLU A 70 20.45 -4.75 10.76
C GLU A 70 21.32 -3.66 10.12
N ASP A 71 22.42 -3.28 10.78
CA ASP A 71 23.29 -2.16 10.39
C ASP A 71 23.82 -2.27 8.96
N GLU A 72 24.37 -3.44 8.61
CA GLU A 72 25.00 -3.66 7.31
C GLU A 72 23.98 -3.54 6.17
N ARG A 73 22.82 -4.20 6.32
CA ARG A 73 21.73 -4.15 5.35
C ARG A 73 21.12 -2.75 5.25
N GLY A 74 20.91 -2.09 6.39
CA GLY A 74 20.35 -0.75 6.45
C GLY A 74 21.24 0.30 5.81
N LEU A 75 22.55 0.30 6.11
CA LEU A 75 23.51 1.22 5.50
C LEU A 75 23.68 0.93 4.00
N ALA A 76 23.68 -0.34 3.57
CA ALA A 76 23.68 -0.67 2.14
C ALA A 76 22.44 -0.11 1.42
N ALA A 77 21.26 -0.22 2.03
CA ALA A 77 20.03 0.34 1.49
C ALA A 77 20.08 1.89 1.39
N VAL A 78 20.64 2.58 2.39
CA VAL A 78 20.88 4.04 2.33
C VAL A 78 21.69 4.41 1.09
N GLU A 79 22.80 3.73 0.85
CA GLU A 79 23.67 4.01 -0.29
C GLU A 79 22.97 3.76 -1.63
N MET A 80 22.20 2.67 -1.74
CA MET A 80 21.43 2.37 -2.96
C MET A 80 20.34 3.40 -3.25
N ILE A 81 19.62 3.87 -2.23
CA ILE A 81 18.60 4.92 -2.37
C ILE A 81 19.25 6.25 -2.81
N LYS A 82 20.36 6.63 -2.19
CA LYS A 82 21.09 7.85 -2.56
C LYS A 82 21.62 7.79 -3.99
N ALA A 83 22.24 6.67 -4.37
CA ALA A 83 22.79 6.47 -5.70
C ALA A 83 21.71 6.50 -6.80
N SER A 84 20.51 5.99 -6.50
CA SER A 84 19.38 5.94 -7.44
C SER A 84 18.53 7.22 -7.49
N GLN A 85 18.75 8.18 -6.58
CA GLN A 85 17.90 9.38 -6.43
C GLN A 85 16.42 9.04 -6.20
N ALA A 86 16.15 7.91 -5.55
CA ALA A 86 14.80 7.40 -5.35
C ALA A 86 13.89 8.37 -4.57
N GLU A 87 14.40 9.08 -3.57
CA GLU A 87 13.60 10.07 -2.83
C GLU A 87 13.16 11.25 -3.72
N GLN A 88 14.06 11.77 -4.56
CA GLN A 88 13.72 12.87 -5.47
C GLN A 88 12.68 12.42 -6.52
N LEU A 89 12.78 11.17 -6.98
CA LEU A 89 11.80 10.58 -7.88
C LEU A 89 10.43 10.48 -7.21
N LEU A 90 10.36 9.90 -6.00
CA LEU A 90 9.12 9.76 -5.24
C LEU A 90 8.44 11.11 -4.94
N GLN A 91 9.21 12.11 -4.50
CA GLN A 91 8.67 13.45 -4.23
C GLN A 91 8.07 14.09 -5.49
N ARG A 92 8.74 13.95 -6.64
CA ARG A 92 8.23 14.45 -7.92
C ARG A 92 6.96 13.71 -8.33
N SER A 93 6.98 12.38 -8.27
CA SER A 93 5.84 11.55 -8.65
C SER A 93 4.60 11.84 -7.78
N LEU A 94 4.79 12.03 -6.47
CA LEU A 94 3.70 12.42 -5.59
C LEU A 94 3.14 13.80 -5.96
N GLN A 95 4.01 14.76 -6.27
CA GLN A 95 3.59 16.10 -6.70
C GLN A 95 2.79 16.06 -8.02
N GLU A 96 3.20 15.21 -8.98
CA GLU A 96 2.48 14.97 -10.24
C GLU A 96 1.09 14.37 -9.99
N CYS A 97 1.00 13.33 -9.15
CA CYS A 97 -0.27 12.69 -8.80
C CYS A 97 -1.24 13.67 -8.12
N VAL A 98 -0.73 14.49 -7.20
CA VAL A 98 -1.50 15.56 -6.54
C VAL A 98 -2.02 16.57 -7.57
N GLN A 99 -1.16 17.05 -8.47
CA GLN A 99 -1.58 18.01 -9.49
C GLN A 99 -2.65 17.42 -10.43
N HIS A 100 -2.49 16.16 -10.85
CA HIS A 100 -3.44 15.47 -11.70
C HIS A 100 -4.83 15.40 -11.05
N MET A 101 -4.92 14.96 -9.79
CA MET A 101 -6.20 14.87 -9.09
C MET A 101 -6.79 16.25 -8.76
N GLU A 102 -5.97 17.24 -8.39
CA GLU A 102 -6.43 18.60 -8.11
C GLU A 102 -7.02 19.27 -9.36
N GLN A 103 -6.46 19.03 -10.55
CA GLN A 103 -7.01 19.51 -11.83
C GLN A 103 -8.40 18.93 -12.12
N ALA A 104 -8.67 17.71 -11.65
CA ALA A 104 -9.98 17.09 -11.73
C ALA A 104 -10.92 17.47 -10.56
N GLY A 105 -10.49 18.38 -9.67
CA GLY A 105 -11.28 18.83 -8.52
C GLY A 105 -11.28 17.87 -7.34
N LEU A 106 -10.43 16.82 -7.35
CA LEU A 106 -10.29 15.87 -6.25
C LEU A 106 -9.12 16.24 -5.34
N ARG A 107 -9.32 16.11 -4.03
CA ARG A 107 -8.32 16.48 -3.02
C ARG A 107 -8.37 15.52 -1.84
N VAL A 108 -7.23 15.34 -1.18
CA VAL A 108 -7.18 14.65 0.11
C VAL A 108 -7.90 15.49 1.17
N ALA A 109 -8.69 14.86 2.05
CA ALA A 109 -9.46 15.50 3.13
C ALA A 109 -8.60 15.91 4.33
N ARG A 110 -7.42 16.48 4.04
CA ARG A 110 -6.43 17.00 4.99
C ARG A 110 -5.71 18.20 4.37
N GLU A 111 -5.20 19.09 5.20
CA GLU A 111 -4.43 20.26 4.73
C GLU A 111 -3.01 19.87 4.29
N GLN A 112 -2.50 18.78 4.84
CA GLN A 112 -1.15 18.28 4.62
C GLN A 112 -1.18 16.79 4.30
N LEU A 113 -0.32 16.39 3.36
CA LEU A 113 0.01 15.00 3.07
C LEU A 113 1.45 14.73 3.51
N LYS A 114 1.64 13.85 4.50
CA LYS A 114 2.95 13.42 4.99
C LYS A 114 3.33 12.09 4.33
N ALA A 115 4.54 12.02 3.77
CA ALA A 115 5.04 10.82 3.10
C ALA A 115 6.46 10.48 3.58
N GLY A 116 6.77 9.19 3.69
CA GLY A 116 8.10 8.70 4.08
C GLY A 116 8.37 7.29 3.55
N MET A 117 9.65 6.93 3.45
CA MET A 117 10.11 5.65 2.92
C MET A 117 10.95 4.89 3.95
N TYR A 118 10.54 3.68 4.31
CA TYR A 118 11.16 2.88 5.35
C TYR A 118 11.77 1.62 4.75
N PHE A 119 12.89 1.17 5.31
CA PHE A 119 13.55 -0.02 4.82
C PHE A 119 12.76 -1.26 5.22
N GLY A 120 12.45 -2.08 4.23
CA GLY A 120 11.77 -3.35 4.41
C GLY A 120 12.74 -4.49 4.71
N ASN A 121 12.28 -5.49 5.43
CA ASN A 121 12.95 -6.77 5.55
C ASN A 121 12.80 -7.54 4.22
N PRO A 122 13.90 -7.86 3.52
CA PRO A 122 13.83 -8.43 2.18
C PRO A 122 13.20 -9.83 2.16
N GLU A 123 13.32 -10.61 3.24
CA GLU A 123 12.69 -11.92 3.34
C GLU A 123 11.18 -11.82 3.53
N LYS A 124 10.69 -10.87 4.35
CA LYS A 124 9.25 -10.64 4.55
C LYS A 124 8.58 -9.99 3.34
N LEU A 125 9.31 -9.16 2.60
CA LEU A 125 8.81 -8.51 1.39
C LEU A 125 9.05 -9.33 0.12
N GLU A 126 9.64 -10.53 0.20
CA GLU A 126 9.93 -11.37 -0.96
C GLU A 126 8.69 -11.64 -1.83
N PRO A 127 7.51 -12.02 -1.27
CA PRO A 127 6.30 -12.21 -2.06
C PRO A 127 5.89 -10.95 -2.85
N HIS A 128 6.28 -9.78 -2.34
CA HIS A 128 5.97 -8.47 -2.91
C HIS A 128 7.11 -7.92 -3.80
N ASN A 129 8.08 -8.75 -4.18
CA ASN A 129 9.30 -8.33 -4.91
C ASN A 129 10.09 -7.22 -4.19
N GLY A 130 10.07 -7.23 -2.86
CA GLY A 130 10.87 -6.35 -2.02
C GLY A 130 10.29 -4.95 -1.79
N TYR A 131 9.01 -4.70 -2.08
CA TYR A 131 8.38 -3.41 -1.80
C TYR A 131 6.86 -3.51 -1.53
N SER A 132 6.33 -2.59 -0.74
CA SER A 132 4.90 -2.38 -0.50
C SER A 132 4.67 -0.97 0.03
N GLY A 133 3.43 -0.61 0.35
CA GLY A 133 3.13 0.68 0.94
C GLY A 133 1.86 0.67 1.79
N PHE A 134 1.58 1.84 2.35
CA PHE A 134 0.38 2.10 3.11
C PHE A 134 -0.06 3.56 2.93
N GLY A 135 -1.20 3.74 2.28
CA GLY A 135 -1.88 5.01 2.05
C GLY A 135 -3.32 5.01 2.58
N GLY A 136 -3.65 4.07 3.47
CA GLY A 136 -5.02 3.84 3.95
C GLY A 136 -5.60 4.93 4.85
N ILE A 137 -4.77 5.81 5.41
CA ILE A 137 -5.21 6.94 6.25
C ILE A 137 -5.03 8.25 5.47
N PRO A 138 -6.12 8.98 5.16
CA PRO A 138 -6.01 10.29 4.52
C PRO A 138 -5.05 11.23 5.25
N GLY A 139 -4.07 11.74 4.52
CA GLY A 139 -2.99 12.60 5.00
C GLY A 139 -1.65 11.90 5.22
N PHE A 140 -1.56 10.58 5.04
CA PHE A 140 -0.34 9.82 5.31
C PHE A 140 -0.05 8.78 4.22
N ILE A 141 1.23 8.67 3.87
CA ILE A 141 1.78 7.62 3.02
C ILE A 141 3.07 7.09 3.68
N GLN A 142 3.16 5.79 3.86
CA GLN A 142 4.42 5.11 4.17
C GLN A 142 4.74 4.11 3.08
N LEU A 143 5.96 4.13 2.57
CA LEU A 143 6.47 3.15 1.62
C LEU A 143 7.45 2.23 2.33
N TYR A 144 7.41 0.94 2.02
CA TYR A 144 8.30 -0.08 2.59
C TYR A 144 9.10 -0.69 1.45
N ILE A 145 10.44 -0.62 1.52
CA ILE A 145 11.29 -1.07 0.41
C ILE A 145 12.63 -1.61 0.89
N TYR A 146 13.05 -2.73 0.33
CA TYR A 146 14.47 -3.07 0.28
C TYR A 146 14.96 -2.88 -1.16
N PRO A 147 15.80 -1.87 -1.44
CA PRO A 147 16.03 -1.41 -2.81
C PRO A 147 16.71 -2.49 -3.67
N ASN A 148 16.18 -2.70 -4.87
CA ASN A 148 16.72 -3.59 -5.88
C ASN A 148 16.43 -3.05 -7.29
N GLU A 149 16.99 -3.66 -8.34
CA GLU A 149 16.82 -3.16 -9.72
C GLU A 149 15.36 -3.18 -10.21
N TYR A 150 14.56 -4.09 -9.67
CA TYR A 150 13.17 -4.28 -10.06
C TYR A 150 12.25 -3.22 -9.44
N ASN A 151 12.36 -2.99 -8.13
CA ASN A 151 11.44 -2.10 -7.41
C ASN A 151 11.78 -0.61 -7.53
N LEU A 152 13.06 -0.25 -7.70
CA LEU A 152 13.47 1.15 -7.87
C LEU A 152 12.81 1.80 -9.10
N LYS A 153 12.60 1.04 -10.17
CA LYS A 153 11.91 1.51 -11.39
C LYS A 153 10.40 1.69 -11.19
N ARG A 154 9.81 1.08 -10.15
CA ARG A 154 8.37 1.04 -9.87
C ARG A 154 7.92 1.98 -8.75
N LEU A 155 8.86 2.67 -8.12
CA LEU A 155 8.57 3.67 -7.09
C LEU A 155 7.51 4.72 -7.51
N PRO A 156 7.50 5.25 -8.75
CA PRO A 156 6.44 6.16 -9.19
C PRO A 156 5.04 5.55 -9.16
N ALA A 157 4.90 4.31 -9.64
CA ALA A 157 3.63 3.59 -9.64
C ALA A 157 3.18 3.26 -8.21
N LEU A 158 4.11 2.81 -7.35
CA LEU A 158 3.82 2.55 -5.94
C LEU A 158 3.26 3.78 -5.22
N ILE A 159 3.92 4.94 -5.33
CA ILE A 159 3.44 6.14 -4.64
C ILE A 159 2.12 6.67 -5.22
N ALA A 160 1.87 6.46 -6.52
CA ALA A 160 0.59 6.76 -7.14
C ALA A 160 -0.54 5.89 -6.58
N HIS A 161 -0.28 4.59 -6.41
CA HIS A 161 -1.20 3.64 -5.79
C HIS A 161 -1.58 4.10 -4.36
N GLU A 162 -0.58 4.33 -3.49
CA GLU A 162 -0.85 4.74 -2.10
C GLU A 162 -1.50 6.13 -2.01
N PHE A 163 -1.17 7.03 -2.94
CA PHE A 163 -1.84 8.32 -3.05
C PHE A 163 -3.31 8.17 -3.50
N HIS A 164 -3.63 7.21 -4.36
CA HIS A 164 -5.01 6.97 -4.76
C HIS A 164 -5.89 6.56 -3.57
N HIS A 165 -5.39 5.69 -2.68
CA HIS A 165 -6.08 5.37 -1.43
C HIS A 165 -6.39 6.62 -0.60
N ASN A 166 -5.43 7.54 -0.47
CA ASN A 166 -5.64 8.82 0.22
C ASN A 166 -6.79 9.62 -0.41
N ILE A 167 -6.89 9.66 -1.74
CA ILE A 167 -8.02 10.29 -2.43
C ILE A 167 -9.31 9.52 -2.15
N ARG A 168 -9.35 8.21 -2.40
CA ARG A 168 -10.55 7.38 -2.24
C ARG A 168 -11.14 7.52 -0.83
N PHE A 169 -10.31 7.38 0.19
CA PHE A 169 -10.73 7.45 1.60
C PHE A 169 -10.99 8.88 2.10
N SER A 170 -10.78 9.89 1.26
CA SER A 170 -11.25 11.27 1.52
C SER A 170 -12.71 11.49 1.15
N TYR A 171 -13.31 10.59 0.36
CA TYR A 171 -14.68 10.71 -0.14
C TYR A 171 -15.58 9.53 0.24
N PHE A 172 -15.00 8.44 0.77
CA PHE A 172 -15.73 7.26 1.23
C PHE A 172 -15.33 6.96 2.66
N ASP A 173 -16.33 6.67 3.50
CA ASP A 173 -16.10 6.20 4.85
C ASP A 173 -15.45 4.81 4.79
N TRP A 174 -14.19 4.74 5.23
CA TRP A 174 -13.45 3.50 5.36
C TRP A 174 -13.42 3.07 6.82
N SER A 175 -14.11 1.98 7.13
CA SER A 175 -13.99 1.31 8.42
C SER A 175 -12.85 0.30 8.32
N HIS A 176 -11.72 0.60 8.96
CA HIS A 176 -10.44 -0.14 8.97
C HIS A 176 -10.58 -1.57 9.52
N GLY A 177 -11.30 -2.43 8.81
CA GLY A 177 -11.58 -3.80 9.19
C GLY A 177 -13.00 -4.30 8.86
N ASP A 178 -13.92 -3.41 8.49
CA ASP A 178 -15.33 -3.75 8.18
C ASP A 178 -15.66 -3.45 6.72
N VAL A 179 -14.96 -4.15 5.81
CA VAL A 179 -15.07 -4.02 4.36
C VAL A 179 -15.64 -5.30 3.73
N THR A 180 -16.45 -5.17 2.68
CA THR A 180 -16.84 -6.33 1.85
C THR A 180 -15.74 -6.72 0.84
N LEU A 181 -15.67 -7.98 0.43
CA LEU A 181 -14.70 -8.41 -0.57
C LEU A 181 -14.82 -7.58 -1.87
N GLY A 182 -16.04 -7.31 -2.32
CA GLY A 182 -16.31 -6.46 -3.49
C GLY A 182 -15.75 -5.05 -3.33
N GLU A 183 -15.96 -4.40 -2.19
CA GLU A 183 -15.38 -3.07 -1.92
C GLU A 183 -13.86 -3.09 -1.91
N TYR A 184 -13.25 -4.11 -1.29
CA TYR A 184 -11.80 -4.20 -1.18
C TYR A 184 -11.15 -4.40 -2.56
N MET A 185 -11.69 -5.30 -3.38
CA MET A 185 -11.24 -5.49 -4.77
C MET A 185 -11.30 -4.18 -5.58
N ILE A 186 -12.37 -3.39 -5.41
CA ILE A 186 -12.50 -2.11 -6.15
C ILE A 186 -11.53 -1.04 -5.62
N ILE A 187 -11.29 -0.99 -4.32
CA ILE A 187 -10.31 -0.06 -3.74
C ILE A 187 -8.93 -0.30 -4.33
N GLU A 188 -8.47 -1.55 -4.31
CA GLU A 188 -7.16 -1.94 -4.83
C GLU A 188 -7.10 -1.81 -6.35
N GLY A 189 -8.15 -2.26 -7.06
CA GLY A 189 -8.24 -2.17 -8.51
C GLY A 189 -8.21 -0.74 -9.03
N LEU A 190 -8.86 0.21 -8.34
CA LEU A 190 -8.82 1.63 -8.70
C LEU A 190 -7.44 2.24 -8.44
N ALA A 191 -6.80 1.90 -7.32
CA ALA A 191 -5.48 2.40 -6.99
C ALA A 191 -4.43 1.94 -8.02
N GLU A 192 -4.44 0.66 -8.38
CA GLU A 192 -3.54 0.12 -9.39
C GLU A 192 -3.85 0.67 -10.79
N SER A 193 -5.14 0.82 -11.12
CA SER A 193 -5.54 1.44 -12.40
C SER A 193 -5.11 2.90 -12.51
N PHE A 194 -5.06 3.63 -11.38
CA PHE A 194 -4.54 5.00 -11.36
C PHE A 194 -3.02 5.02 -11.54
N ALA A 195 -2.30 4.10 -10.89
CA ALA A 195 -0.86 3.94 -11.09
C ALA A 195 -0.53 3.63 -12.56
N ALA A 196 -1.25 2.69 -13.19
CA ALA A 196 -1.13 2.37 -14.61
C ALA A 196 -1.41 3.60 -15.51
N ALA A 197 -2.44 4.38 -15.20
CA ALA A 197 -2.77 5.56 -15.99
C ALA A 197 -1.70 6.67 -15.92
N MET A 198 -1.00 6.79 -14.78
CA MET A 198 0.05 7.79 -14.57
C MET A 198 1.41 7.35 -15.13
N TYR A 199 1.74 6.07 -15.00
CA TYR A 199 3.12 5.57 -15.18
C TYR A 199 3.27 4.37 -16.12
N GLY A 200 2.18 3.84 -16.67
CA GLY A 200 2.20 2.71 -17.60
C GLY A 200 1.96 1.35 -16.93
N GLU A 201 1.34 0.44 -17.68
CA GLU A 201 1.01 -0.93 -17.22
C GLU A 201 2.26 -1.79 -16.96
N GLU A 202 3.42 -1.41 -17.48
CA GLU A 202 4.67 -2.14 -17.27
C GLU A 202 5.29 -1.91 -15.87
N LEU A 203 4.85 -0.85 -15.18
CA LEU A 203 5.37 -0.43 -13.88
C LEU A 203 4.44 -0.73 -12.70
N ILE A 204 3.25 -1.27 -12.96
CA ILE A 204 2.30 -1.66 -11.91
C ILE A 204 2.82 -2.82 -11.05
N GLY A 205 2.19 -2.98 -9.89
CA GLY A 205 2.54 -3.95 -8.86
C GLY A 205 2.50 -5.41 -9.35
N PRO A 206 3.34 -6.30 -8.81
CA PRO A 206 3.35 -7.71 -9.20
C PRO A 206 2.03 -8.42 -8.88
N TRP A 207 1.25 -7.90 -7.94
CA TRP A 207 0.01 -8.49 -7.43
C TRP A 207 -1.10 -8.61 -8.47
N VAL A 208 -1.08 -7.78 -9.51
CA VAL A 208 -2.09 -7.81 -10.59
C VAL A 208 -1.60 -8.54 -11.84
N THR A 209 -0.31 -8.87 -11.92
CA THR A 209 0.31 -9.49 -13.10
C THR A 209 0.77 -10.92 -12.88
N SER A 210 0.62 -11.48 -11.68
CA SER A 210 1.20 -12.77 -11.30
C SER A 210 0.32 -13.98 -11.63
N LEU A 211 -0.98 -13.79 -11.88
CA LEU A 211 -1.88 -14.87 -12.24
C LEU A 211 -1.79 -15.21 -13.73
N ASP A 212 -1.81 -16.50 -14.06
CA ASP A 212 -2.09 -16.93 -15.42
C ASP A 212 -3.60 -16.86 -15.74
N GLU A 213 -3.95 -17.11 -17.00
CA GLU A 213 -5.34 -16.99 -17.47
C GLU A 213 -6.30 -17.96 -16.76
N ASP A 214 -5.84 -19.19 -16.46
CA ASP A 214 -6.66 -20.21 -15.81
C ASP A 214 -6.90 -19.87 -14.33
N ASP A 215 -5.87 -19.40 -13.64
CA ASP A 215 -5.93 -19.00 -12.23
C ASP A 215 -6.76 -17.72 -12.05
N LEU A 216 -6.65 -16.77 -12.98
CA LEU A 216 -7.51 -15.59 -13.01
C LEU A 216 -8.98 -15.97 -13.22
N ALA A 217 -9.28 -16.84 -14.19
CA ALA A 217 -10.65 -17.29 -14.45
C ALA A 217 -11.25 -18.02 -13.25
N TYR A 218 -10.47 -18.89 -12.60
CA TYR A 218 -10.87 -19.55 -11.37
C TYR A 218 -11.13 -18.56 -10.23
N SER A 219 -10.23 -17.59 -10.03
CA SER A 219 -10.34 -16.55 -9.01
C SER A 219 -11.60 -15.69 -9.21
N ILE A 220 -11.90 -15.32 -10.46
CA ILE A 220 -13.11 -14.58 -10.84
C ILE A 220 -14.37 -15.36 -10.40
N GLU A 221 -14.47 -16.64 -10.73
CA GLU A 221 -15.65 -17.46 -10.38
C GLU A 221 -15.83 -17.60 -8.87
N VAL A 222 -14.74 -17.81 -8.13
CA VAL A 222 -14.79 -17.91 -6.67
C VAL A 222 -15.24 -16.59 -6.05
N MET A 223 -14.62 -15.47 -6.45
CA MET A 223 -14.91 -14.15 -5.87
C MET A 223 -16.29 -13.61 -6.26
N ARG A 224 -16.80 -13.93 -7.44
CA ARG A 224 -18.16 -13.60 -7.87
C ARG A 224 -19.21 -14.09 -6.86
N THR A 225 -19.02 -15.28 -6.29
CA THR A 225 -19.93 -15.85 -5.28
C THR A 225 -19.66 -15.38 -3.85
N ALA A 226 -18.52 -14.72 -3.62
CA ALA A 226 -18.01 -14.34 -2.31
C ALA A 226 -17.99 -12.82 -2.07
N GLN A 227 -18.37 -11.99 -3.05
CA GLN A 227 -18.23 -10.53 -3.01
C GLN A 227 -18.85 -9.86 -1.78
N ASP A 228 -19.92 -10.43 -1.22
CA ASP A 228 -20.64 -9.90 -0.06
C ASP A 228 -20.04 -10.33 1.29
N LYS A 229 -19.00 -11.18 1.28
CA LYS A 229 -18.27 -11.52 2.52
C LYS A 229 -17.66 -10.26 3.10
N LYS A 230 -17.77 -10.11 4.43
CA LYS A 230 -17.41 -8.89 5.13
C LYS A 230 -16.52 -9.16 6.33
N GLY A 231 -15.62 -8.22 6.59
CA GLY A 231 -14.66 -8.27 7.69
C GLY A 231 -13.27 -8.67 7.20
N PHE A 232 -12.24 -7.98 7.70
CA PHE A 232 -10.86 -8.14 7.22
C PHE A 232 -10.42 -9.61 7.22
N ASP A 233 -10.52 -10.29 8.36
CA ASP A 233 -10.17 -11.72 8.50
C ASP A 233 -10.88 -12.63 7.48
N ALA A 234 -12.13 -12.30 7.13
CA ALA A 234 -12.94 -13.09 6.20
C ALA A 234 -12.57 -12.84 4.73
N VAL A 235 -12.01 -11.68 4.41
CA VAL A 235 -11.62 -11.29 3.04
C VAL A 235 -10.13 -11.47 2.77
N SER A 236 -9.27 -11.52 3.81
CA SER A 236 -7.81 -11.63 3.68
C SER A 236 -7.37 -12.83 2.85
N GLY A 237 -8.01 -13.99 3.00
CA GLY A 237 -7.69 -15.17 2.20
C GLY A 237 -7.96 -14.99 0.71
N TYR A 238 -8.98 -14.21 0.35
CA TYR A 238 -9.29 -13.88 -1.05
C TYR A 238 -8.29 -12.86 -1.62
N MET A 239 -7.96 -11.83 -0.85
CA MET A 239 -7.09 -10.75 -1.32
C MET A 239 -5.64 -11.20 -1.42
N PHE A 240 -5.09 -11.76 -0.34
CA PHE A 240 -3.66 -12.07 -0.23
C PHE A 240 -3.29 -13.47 -0.71
N GLY A 241 -4.26 -14.39 -0.78
CA GLY A 241 -4.03 -15.80 -1.10
C GLY A 241 -3.69 -16.67 0.11
N ASP A 242 -3.72 -17.98 -0.11
CA ASP A 242 -3.68 -19.00 0.94
C ASP A 242 -2.36 -19.06 1.72
N GLU A 243 -1.23 -18.79 1.07
CA GLU A 243 0.09 -18.83 1.73
C GLU A 243 0.21 -17.74 2.79
N ILE A 244 -0.19 -16.50 2.43
CA ILE A 244 -0.21 -15.37 3.36
C ILE A 244 -1.29 -15.57 4.41
N ALA A 245 -2.47 -16.06 4.02
CA ALA A 245 -3.55 -16.34 4.98
C ALA A 245 -3.06 -17.29 6.08
N LYS A 246 -2.40 -18.40 5.73
CA LYS A 246 -1.84 -19.35 6.70
C LYS A 246 -0.77 -18.70 7.58
N ALA A 247 0.13 -17.92 6.98
CA ALA A 247 1.22 -17.26 7.71
C ALA A 247 0.71 -16.23 8.73
N GLN A 248 -0.41 -15.56 8.43
CA GLN A 248 -1.01 -14.53 9.29
C GLN A 248 -2.17 -15.04 10.16
N GLY A 249 -2.51 -16.33 10.07
CA GLY A 249 -3.56 -16.94 10.89
C GLY A 249 -4.99 -16.74 10.36
N TYR A 250 -5.15 -16.29 9.11
CA TYR A 250 -6.43 -16.21 8.42
C TYR A 250 -6.85 -17.54 7.79
N THR A 251 -8.11 -17.63 7.39
CA THR A 251 -8.66 -18.84 6.77
C THR A 251 -8.25 -18.93 5.29
N PRO A 252 -7.53 -19.98 4.85
CA PRO A 252 -7.29 -20.23 3.43
C PRO A 252 -8.60 -20.59 2.72
N VAL A 253 -8.74 -20.13 1.47
CA VAL A 253 -9.97 -20.23 0.66
C VAL A 253 -9.70 -20.81 -0.73
N GLY A 254 -8.48 -21.32 -0.97
CA GLY A 254 -8.07 -21.90 -2.23
C GLY A 254 -7.56 -20.88 -3.24
N MET A 255 -7.13 -19.69 -2.81
CA MET A 255 -6.72 -18.61 -3.71
C MET A 255 -5.20 -18.49 -3.80
N SER A 256 -4.72 -18.19 -5.00
CA SER A 256 -3.33 -17.83 -5.26
C SER A 256 -2.96 -16.46 -4.68
N TYR A 257 -1.67 -16.22 -4.57
CA TYR A 257 -1.15 -14.95 -4.08
C TYR A 257 -1.63 -13.78 -4.96
N GLY A 258 -2.13 -12.73 -4.32
CA GLY A 258 -2.59 -11.51 -4.99
C GLY A 258 -3.90 -11.66 -5.77
N ALA A 259 -4.63 -12.77 -5.62
CA ALA A 259 -5.80 -13.04 -6.45
C ALA A 259 -6.85 -11.92 -6.44
N GLY A 260 -7.18 -11.37 -5.27
CA GLY A 260 -8.15 -10.29 -5.15
C GLY A 260 -7.67 -8.97 -5.77
N TYR A 261 -6.36 -8.71 -5.76
CA TYR A 261 -5.78 -7.55 -6.44
C TYR A 261 -5.95 -7.67 -7.96
N ALA A 262 -5.57 -8.82 -8.52
CA ALA A 262 -5.71 -9.10 -9.95
C ALA A 262 -7.18 -9.00 -10.40
N VAL A 263 -8.10 -9.69 -9.71
CA VAL A 263 -9.54 -9.64 -10.02
C VAL A 263 -10.07 -8.21 -9.93
N GLY A 264 -9.71 -7.47 -8.87
CA GLY A 264 -10.09 -6.07 -8.70
C GLY A 264 -9.63 -5.18 -9.85
N TYR A 265 -8.38 -5.30 -10.26
CA TYR A 265 -7.83 -4.60 -11.41
C TYR A 265 -8.61 -4.93 -12.70
N HIS A 266 -8.85 -6.21 -12.98
CA HIS A 266 -9.60 -6.63 -14.16
C HIS A 266 -11.05 -6.12 -14.18
N ILE A 267 -11.74 -6.10 -13.03
CA ILE A 267 -13.08 -5.51 -12.90
C ILE A 267 -13.05 -4.03 -13.29
N VAL A 268 -12.10 -3.27 -12.72
CA VAL A 268 -11.99 -1.83 -13.00
C VAL A 268 -11.63 -1.58 -14.46
N GLN A 269 -10.67 -2.30 -15.03
CA GLN A 269 -10.29 -2.15 -16.45
C GLN A 269 -11.47 -2.45 -17.38
N SER A 270 -12.22 -3.53 -17.12
CA SER A 270 -13.44 -3.89 -17.85
C SER A 270 -14.48 -2.77 -17.77
N PHE A 271 -14.72 -2.25 -16.56
CA PHE A 271 -15.64 -1.14 -16.33
C PHE A 271 -15.24 0.14 -17.09
N LEU A 272 -13.98 0.59 -16.96
CA LEU A 272 -13.49 1.82 -17.60
C LEU A 272 -13.66 1.76 -19.12
N LYS A 273 -13.26 0.63 -19.72
CA LYS A 273 -13.34 0.39 -21.17
C LYS A 273 -14.79 0.37 -21.66
N ARG A 274 -15.66 -0.39 -20.99
CA ARG A 274 -17.05 -0.58 -21.41
C ARG A 274 -17.87 0.71 -21.29
N ASN A 275 -17.62 1.51 -20.25
CA ASN A 275 -18.39 2.70 -19.97
C ASN A 275 -17.74 3.98 -20.51
N ASN A 276 -16.54 3.89 -21.11
CA ASN A 276 -15.75 5.02 -21.59
C ASN A 276 -15.55 6.09 -20.51
N VAL A 277 -15.19 5.64 -19.31
CA VAL A 277 -14.96 6.47 -18.12
C VAL A 277 -13.45 6.52 -17.85
N SER A 278 -12.93 7.69 -17.47
CA SER A 278 -11.53 7.80 -17.04
C SER A 278 -11.34 7.30 -15.61
N ILE A 279 -10.12 6.88 -15.25
CA ILE A 279 -9.83 6.43 -13.88
C ILE A 279 -10.18 7.50 -12.82
N THR A 280 -9.94 8.78 -13.14
CA THR A 280 -10.30 9.89 -12.28
C THR A 280 -11.82 10.03 -12.12
N GLY A 281 -12.59 9.80 -13.19
CA GLY A 281 -14.06 9.76 -13.12
C GLY A 281 -14.59 8.59 -12.29
N ALA A 282 -13.97 7.41 -12.43
CA ALA A 282 -14.35 6.21 -11.68
C ALA A 282 -13.96 6.27 -10.19
N THR A 283 -13.00 7.12 -9.82
CA THR A 283 -12.48 7.24 -8.45
C THR A 283 -13.57 7.54 -7.41
N LEU A 284 -14.65 8.25 -7.80
CA LEU A 284 -15.79 8.55 -6.93
C LEU A 284 -17.02 7.66 -7.14
N MET A 285 -16.92 6.61 -7.97
CA MET A 285 -18.03 5.68 -8.20
C MET A 285 -18.08 4.61 -7.11
N LYS A 286 -19.29 4.17 -6.77
CA LYS A 286 -19.50 3.10 -5.79
C LYS A 286 -18.93 1.79 -6.32
N ALA A 287 -18.44 0.94 -5.41
CA ALA A 287 -17.92 -0.36 -5.77
C ALA A 287 -18.97 -1.23 -6.50
N SER A 288 -20.22 -1.22 -6.03
CA SER A 288 -21.32 -1.93 -6.69
C SER A 288 -21.60 -1.45 -8.10
N ASP A 289 -21.53 -0.14 -8.37
CA ASP A 289 -21.74 0.41 -9.72
C ASP A 289 -20.61 -0.02 -10.67
N ILE A 290 -19.37 -0.04 -10.17
CA ILE A 290 -18.20 -0.49 -10.95
C ILE A 290 -18.30 -1.99 -11.27
N ILE A 291 -18.64 -2.82 -10.27
CA ILE A 291 -18.79 -4.27 -10.45
C ILE A 291 -19.90 -4.57 -11.47
N GLN A 292 -21.10 -3.99 -11.29
CA GLN A 292 -22.26 -4.20 -12.18
C GLN A 292 -22.03 -3.66 -13.59
N GLY A 293 -21.24 -2.58 -13.72
CA GLY A 293 -20.88 -2.01 -15.02
C GLY A 293 -19.71 -2.72 -15.70
N SER A 294 -19.10 -3.72 -15.07
CA SER A 294 -18.06 -4.57 -15.66
C SER A 294 -18.66 -5.83 -16.30
N ASP A 295 -17.91 -6.48 -17.19
CA ASP A 295 -18.27 -7.80 -17.75
C ASP A 295 -17.55 -8.97 -17.06
N VAL A 296 -16.92 -8.74 -15.89
CA VAL A 296 -16.08 -9.75 -15.22
C VAL A 296 -16.92 -10.74 -14.41
N PHE A 297 -18.01 -10.30 -13.80
CA PHE A 297 -18.92 -11.13 -12.98
C PHE A 297 -20.24 -11.49 -13.70
N ASN A 298 -20.33 -11.22 -15.00
CA ASN A 298 -21.54 -11.43 -15.82
C ASN A 298 -21.61 -12.83 -16.44
#